data_AF-A0A501XR51-F1
#
_entry.id   AF-A0A501XR51-F1
#
_cell.length_a   1.000
_cell.length_b   1.000
_cell.length_c   1.000
_cell.angle_alpha   90.00
_cell.angle_beta   90.00
_cell.angle_gamma   90.00
#
_symmetry.space_group_name_H-M   'P 1'
#
loop_
_entity.id
_entity.type
_entity.pdbx_description
1 polymer ?
#
loop_
_entity_poly.entity_id
_entity_poly.type
_entity_poly.pdbx_seq_one_letter_code
_entity_poly.pdbx_strand_id
1 'polypeptide(L)' 'MDNEKYKNYLGDLGTIAKEYARESISEHKAAKGTSEEDYKTGYMMGFHRFITLMQQQAESFDIPLKEIGLADIDEGDFFK' A
#
# COMPACT_ATOMS: atom_id res chain seq x y z
N MET A 1 8.48 -26.56 -5.18
CA MET A 1 7.38 -26.56 -4.19
C MET A 1 7.58 -25.51 -3.10
N ASP A 2 8.80 -25.28 -2.58
CA ASP A 2 9.00 -24.29 -1.51
C ASP A 2 8.77 -22.82 -1.89
N ASN A 3 9.00 -22.43 -3.15
CA ASN A 3 8.83 -21.01 -3.55
C ASN A 3 7.37 -20.61 -3.78
N GLU A 4 6.48 -21.56 -4.06
CA GLU A 4 5.09 -21.24 -4.43
C GLU A 4 4.30 -20.65 -3.26
N LYS A 5 4.48 -21.21 -2.05
CA LYS A 5 3.84 -20.67 -0.83
C LYS A 5 4.28 -19.23 -0.53
N TYR A 6 5.56 -18.90 -0.76
CA TYR A 6 6.08 -17.56 -0.51
C TYR A 6 5.62 -16.57 -1.58
N LYS A 7 5.55 -17.00 -2.85
CA LYS A 7 4.97 -16.20 -3.94
C LYS A 7 3.51 -15.87 -3.67
N ASN A 8 2.71 -16.89 -3.33
CA ASN A 8 1.29 -16.71 -3.02
C ASN A 8 1.10 -15.81 -1.79
N TYR A 9 1.89 -16.03 -0.74
CA TYR A 9 1.88 -15.17 0.44
C TYR A 9 2.21 -13.71 0.09
N LEU A 10 3.27 -13.47 -0.68
CA LEU A 10 3.69 -12.12 -1.03
C LEU A 10 2.70 -11.41 -1.94
N GLY A 11 2.12 -12.12 -2.91
CA GLY A 11 1.07 -11.61 -3.79
C GLY A 11 -0.20 -11.23 -3.03
N ASP A 12 -0.64 -12.10 -2.11
CA ASP A 12 -1.83 -11.84 -1.28
C ASP A 12 -1.58 -10.70 -0.28
N LEU A 13 -0.43 -10.72 0.41
CA LEU A 13 -0.05 -9.66 1.34
C LEU A 13 0.00 -8.29 0.67
N GLY A 14 0.63 -8.17 -0.50
CA GLY A 14 0.67 -6.91 -1.22
C GLY A 14 -0.70 -6.46 -1.72
N THR A 15 -1.57 -7.40 -2.11
CA THR A 15 -2.97 -7.10 -2.47
C THR A 15 -3.74 -6.53 -1.27
N ILE A 16 -3.68 -7.19 -0.11
CA ILE A 16 -4.36 -6.75 1.12
C ILE A 16 -3.78 -5.42 1.62
N ALA A 17 -2.46 -5.27 1.62
CA ALA A 17 -1.80 -4.03 2.04
C ALA A 17 -2.22 -2.84 1.16
N LYS A 18 -2.34 -3.06 -0.16
CA LYS A 18 -2.87 -2.07 -1.09
C LYS A 18 -4.33 -1.72 -0.80
N GLU A 19 -5.17 -2.69 -0.46
CA GLU A 19 -6.56 -2.44 -0.10
C GLU A 19 -6.67 -1.56 1.15
N TYR A 20 -5.89 -1.86 2.19
CA TYR A 20 -5.82 -1.02 3.39
C TYR A 20 -5.26 0.38 3.10
N ALA A 21 -4.29 0.50 2.20
CA ALA A 21 -3.80 1.80 1.76
C ALA A 21 -4.91 2.62 1.09
N ARG A 22 -5.68 2.02 0.17
CA ARG A 22 -6.82 2.68 -0.49
C ARG A 22 -7.91 3.08 0.49
N GLU A 23 -8.22 2.23 1.46
CA GLU A 23 -9.14 2.55 2.54
C GLU A 23 -8.64 3.75 3.34
N SER A 24 -7.37 3.77 3.74
CA SER A 24 -6.79 4.88 4.49
C SER A 24 -6.86 6.22 3.75
N ILE A 25 -6.70 6.21 2.41
CA ILE A 25 -6.86 7.41 1.57
C ILE A 25 -8.31 7.91 1.60
N SER A 26 -9.28 6.98 1.51
CA SER A 26 -10.70 7.29 1.59
C SER A 26 -11.07 7.87 2.96
N GLU A 27 -10.59 7.25 4.04
CA GLU A 27 -10.84 7.70 5.41
C GLU A 27 -10.19 9.07 5.69
N HIS A 28 -8.95 9.30 5.23
CA HIS A 28 -8.30 10.61 5.32
C HIS A 28 -9.16 11.70 4.65
N LYS A 29 -9.69 11.42 3.46
CA LYS A 29 -10.57 12.37 2.75
C LYS A 29 -11.85 12.66 3.53
N ALA A 30 -12.47 11.63 4.09
CA ALA A 30 -13.69 11.76 4.87
C ALA A 30 -13.48 12.50 6.20
N ALA A 31 -12.28 12.43 6.78
CA ALA A 31 -11.96 13.03 8.07
C ALA A 31 -11.62 14.53 8.01
N LYS A 32 -11.48 15.12 6.81
CA LYS A 32 -11.15 16.55 6.65
C LYS A 32 -12.16 17.45 7.36
N GLY A 33 -11.68 18.36 8.20
CA GLY A 33 -12.47 19.29 9.02
C GLY A 33 -13.12 18.64 10.24
N THR A 34 -12.84 17.37 10.53
CA THR A 34 -13.31 16.67 11.74
C THR A 34 -12.19 16.59 12.78
N SER A 35 -12.53 16.18 14.01
CA SER A 35 -11.53 15.93 15.06
C SER A 35 -10.57 14.76 14.77
N GLU A 36 -10.86 13.94 13.75
CA GLU A 36 -10.03 12.78 13.38
C GLU A 36 -9.03 13.08 12.26
N GLU A 37 -9.02 14.29 11.69
CA GLU A 37 -8.21 14.64 10.51
C GLU A 37 -6.73 14.33 10.72
N ASP A 38 -6.14 14.75 11.85
CA ASP A 38 -4.72 14.54 12.14
C ASP A 38 -4.37 13.05 12.23
N TYR A 39 -5.21 12.26 12.91
CA TYR A 39 -5.01 10.83 13.07
C TYR A 39 -5.10 10.10 11.73
N LYS A 40 -6.16 10.35 10.95
CA LYS A 40 -6.35 9.69 9.66
C LYS A 40 -5.31 10.12 8.63
N THR A 41 -4.82 11.36 8.69
CA THR A 41 -3.67 11.82 7.90
C THR A 41 -2.41 11.03 8.26
N GLY A 42 -2.07 10.92 9.55
CA GLY A 42 -0.93 10.13 9.99
C GLY A 42 -1.03 8.65 9.60
N TYR A 43 -2.21 8.06 9.71
CA TYR A 43 -2.47 6.67 9.34
C TYR A 43 -2.27 6.42 7.84
N MET A 44 -2.82 7.29 6.99
CA MET A 44 -2.64 7.25 5.54
C MET A 44 -1.17 7.44 5.12
N MET A 45 -0.45 8.37 5.76
CA MET A 45 0.98 8.55 5.52
C MET A 45 1.83 7.33 5.95
N GLY A 46 1.38 6.58 6.96
CA GLY A 46 1.98 5.30 7.32
C GLY A 46 1.90 4.28 6.18
N PHE A 47 0.74 4.18 5.52
CA PHE A 47 0.58 3.32 4.34
C PHE A 47 1.37 3.82 3.13
N HIS A 48 1.43 5.13 2.89
CA HIS A 48 2.30 5.71 1.85
C HIS A 48 3.73 5.21 2.04
N ARG A 49 4.29 5.40 3.24
CA ARG A 49 5.66 4.96 3.56
C ARG A 49 5.85 3.45 3.35
N PHE A 50 4.90 2.64 3.79
CA PHE A 50 4.99 1.18 3.71
C PHE A 50 4.89 0.67 2.26
N ILE A 51 3.93 1.16 1.47
CA ILE A 51 3.73 0.76 0.07
C ILE A 51 4.92 1.18 -0.78
N THR A 52 5.41 2.42 -0.63
CA THR A 52 6.61 2.89 -1.33
C THR A 52 7.82 2.04 -0.98
N LEU A 53 7.99 1.64 0.29
CA LEU A 53 9.07 0.73 0.68
C LEU A 53 8.95 -0.63 -0.02
N MET A 54 7.75 -1.22 -0.09
CA MET A 54 7.53 -2.48 -0.80
C MET A 54 7.88 -2.36 -2.29
N GLN A 55 7.47 -1.28 -2.95
CA GLN A 55 7.78 -1.02 -4.36
C GLN A 55 9.29 -0.88 -4.60
N GLN A 56 9.99 -0.12 -3.76
CA GLN A 56 11.45 0.05 -3.83
C GLN A 56 12.20 -1.27 -3.61
N GLN A 57 11.73 -2.11 -2.68
CA GLN A 57 12.29 -3.44 -2.49
C GLN A 57 12.05 -4.31 -3.73
N ALA A 58 10.83 -4.31 -4.28
CA ALA A 58 10.52 -5.08 -5.48
C ALA A 58 11.44 -4.71 -6.65
N GLU A 59 11.67 -3.41 -6.87
CA GLU A 59 12.65 -2.91 -7.86
C GLU A 59 14.07 -3.41 -7.57
N SER A 60 14.53 -3.36 -6.31
CA SER A 60 15.86 -3.82 -5.91
C SER A 60 16.10 -5.32 -6.15
N PHE A 61 15.04 -6.12 -6.14
CA PHE A 61 15.07 -7.57 -6.36
C PHE A 61 14.61 -7.97 -7.77
N ASP A 62 14.37 -7.01 -8.67
CA ASP A 62 13.84 -7.24 -10.03
C ASP A 62 12.53 -8.05 -10.04
N ILE A 63 11.65 -7.76 -9.06
CA ILE A 63 10.33 -8.37 -8.92
C ILE A 63 9.28 -7.44 -9.54
N PRO A 64 8.57 -7.86 -10.60
CA PRO A 64 7.50 -7.05 -11.18
C PRO A 64 6.38 -6.78 -10.16
N LEU A 65 5.93 -5.53 -10.04
CA LEU A 65 4.88 -5.14 -9.08
C LEU A 65 3.57 -5.95 -9.23
N LYS A 66 3.27 -6.43 -10.44
CA LYS A 66 2.12 -7.30 -10.71
C LYS A 66 2.19 -8.64 -9.97
N GLU A 67 3.39 -9.16 -9.71
CA GLU A 67 3.61 -10.44 -9.02
C GLU A 67 3.39 -10.31 -7.51
N ILE A 68 3.45 -9.08 -6.98
CA ILE A 68 3.24 -8.77 -5.56
C ILE A 68 1.96 -7.95 -5.32
N GLY A 69 1.06 -7.88 -6.30
CA GLY A 69 -0.24 -7.23 -6.13
C GLY A 69 -0.23 -5.69 -6.05
N LEU A 70 0.86 -5.02 -6.45
CA LEU A 70 1.05 -3.56 -6.32
C LEU A 70 1.09 -2.78 -7.64
N ALA A 71 0.71 -3.39 -8.78
CA ALA A 71 0.85 -2.75 -10.10
C ALA A 71 -0.09 -1.56 -10.36
N ASP A 72 -1.14 -1.41 -9.56
CA ASP A 72 -2.25 -0.47 -9.76
C ASP A 72 -2.42 0.52 -8.59
N ILE A 73 -1.37 0.70 -7.78
CA ILE A 73 -1.28 1.77 -6.78
C ILE A 73 0.02 2.54 -7.00
N ASP A 74 -0.08 3.85 -7.09
CA ASP A 74 1.05 4.75 -7.26
C ASP A 74 1.16 5.73 -6.09
N GLU A 75 2.33 6.37 -5.96
CA GLU A 75 2.57 7.36 -4.92
C GLU A 75 1.56 8.54 -4.99
N GLY A 76 1.13 8.89 -6.20
CA GLY A 76 0.16 9.96 -6.42
C GLY A 76 -1.23 9.66 -5.84
N ASP A 77 -1.60 8.40 -5.63
CA ASP A 77 -2.87 8.03 -5.02
C ASP A 77 -3.06 8.60 -3.60
N PHE A 78 -1.97 8.78 -2.85
CA PHE A 78 -2.00 9.29 -1.48
C PHE A 78 -2.19 10.82 -1.38
N PHE A 79 -1.95 11.55 -2.48
CA PHE A 79 -2.00 13.02 -2.50
C PHE A 79 -3.13 13.59 -3.37
N LYS A 80 -3.94 12.73 -4.00
CA LYS A 80 -5.20 13.10 -4.69
C LYS A 80 -6.27 13.42 -3.65
#